data_AF-A0AAQ3NQ64-F1
#
_entry.id   AF-A0AAQ3NQ64-F1
#
_cell.length_a   1.000
_cell.length_b   1.000
_cell.length_c   1.000
_cell.angle_alpha   90.00
_cell.angle_beta   90.00
_cell.angle_gamma   90.00
#
_symmetry.space_group_name_H-M   'P 1'
#
loop_
_entity.id
_entity.type
_entity.pdbx_description
1 polymer ?
#
loop_
_entity_poly.entity_id
_entity_poly.type
_entity_poly.pdbx_seq_one_letter_code
_entity_poly.pdbx_strand_id
1 'polypeptide(L)'
;MPKYIQLQPNGGWVQIVNIHELLSSPINRLTTFQFRDEHFYDLLQDRSCEPFTNNYTPPLKSRFVPFRLPYNASLFLCNKTLHVTNINVSKYNGFRGYDIYHNHIITDEDASQSSLRACEKVLLPIKDELDANDPFTFVTGDVC
;
A
#
# COMPACT_ATOMS: atom_id res chain seq x y z
N MET A 1 -9.22 20.57 12.04
CA MET A 1 -7.96 20.36 12.80
C MET A 1 -7.65 18.88 12.82
N PRO A 2 -6.43 18.45 12.44
CA PRO A 2 -6.01 17.06 12.57
C PRO A 2 -6.06 16.57 14.01
N LYS A 3 -6.37 15.28 14.22
CA LYS A 3 -6.36 14.65 15.54
C LYS A 3 -5.22 13.63 15.58
N TYR A 4 -4.47 13.60 16.68
CA TYR A 4 -3.35 12.70 16.86
C TYR A 4 -3.55 11.82 18.09
N ILE A 5 -3.05 10.59 18.03
CA ILE A 5 -2.97 9.70 19.20
C ILE A 5 -1.58 9.09 19.34
N GLN A 6 -1.25 8.75 20.57
CA GLN A 6 -0.06 8.00 20.91
C GLN A 6 -0.49 6.59 21.35
N LEU A 7 -0.12 5.57 20.57
CA LEU A 7 -0.56 4.19 20.80
C LEU A 7 0.24 3.46 21.87
N GLN A 8 1.40 3.99 22.25
CA GLN A 8 2.25 3.45 23.33
C GLN A 8 2.92 4.60 24.10
N PRO A 9 3.17 4.44 25.42
CA PRO A 9 3.98 5.39 26.17
C PRO A 9 5.33 5.61 25.48
N ASN A 10 5.69 6.87 25.21
CA ASN A 10 6.90 7.27 24.49
C ASN A 10 7.00 6.78 23.02
N GLY A 11 5.90 6.29 22.44
CA GLY A 11 5.82 5.96 21.02
C GLY A 11 5.63 7.18 20.12
N GLY A 12 5.67 6.96 18.81
CA GLY A 12 5.33 7.99 17.82
C GLY A 12 3.86 8.42 17.90
N TRP A 13 3.60 9.67 17.51
CA TRP A 13 2.25 10.18 17.30
C TRP A 13 1.78 9.80 15.90
N VAL A 14 0.52 9.38 15.77
CA VAL A 14 -0.10 9.12 14.48
C VAL A 14 -1.35 9.95 14.32
N GLN A 15 -1.52 10.50 13.11
CA GLN A 15 -2.72 11.22 12.75
C GLN A 15 -3.86 10.23 12.52
N ILE A 16 -5.00 10.47 13.18
CA ILE A 16 -6.26 9.80 12.85
C ILE A 16 -6.92 10.56 11.70
N VAL A 17 -7.11 9.88 10.59
CA VAL A 17 -7.81 10.42 9.41
C VAL A 17 -9.28 10.01 9.38
N ASN A 18 -9.62 8.83 9.91
CA ASN A 18 -11.01 8.37 9.98
C ASN A 18 -11.26 7.43 11.17
N ILE A 19 -12.53 7.31 11.55
CA ILE A 19 -13.01 6.38 12.58
C ILE A 19 -14.24 5.67 12.01
N HIS A 20 -14.15 4.35 11.83
CA HIS A 20 -15.23 3.52 11.34
C HIS A 20 -15.81 2.67 12.47
N GLU A 21 -17.12 2.79 12.73
CA GLU A 21 -17.84 1.84 13.58
C GLU A 21 -18.36 0.69 12.70
N LEU A 22 -17.78 -0.50 12.86
CA LEU A 22 -18.10 -1.67 12.04
C LEU A 22 -19.32 -2.43 12.57
N LEU A 23 -19.49 -2.47 13.89
CA LEU A 23 -20.63 -3.09 14.57
C LEU A 23 -20.97 -2.29 15.82
N SER A 24 -22.21 -1.81 15.90
CA SER A 24 -22.78 -1.17 17.08
C SER A 24 -23.94 -2.02 17.61
N SER A 25 -23.63 -2.91 18.54
CA SER A 25 -24.62 -3.54 19.42
C SER A 25 -24.51 -2.90 20.81
N PRO A 26 -25.58 -2.87 21.62
CA PRO A 26 -25.49 -2.43 23.03
C PRO A 26 -24.40 -3.14 23.84
N ILE A 27 -23.89 -4.29 23.38
CA ILE A 27 -22.91 -5.13 24.10
C ILE A 27 -21.52 -5.12 23.43
N ASN A 28 -21.44 -4.92 22.12
CA ASN A 28 -20.18 -4.96 21.36
C ASN A 28 -20.07 -3.72 20.46
N ARG A 29 -19.03 -2.92 20.69
CA ARG A 29 -18.61 -1.82 19.80
C ARG A 29 -17.27 -2.18 19.18
N LEU A 30 -17.26 -2.33 17.86
CA LEU A 30 -16.05 -2.58 17.08
C LEU A 30 -15.74 -1.32 16.28
N THR A 31 -14.70 -0.61 16.69
CA THR A 31 -14.23 0.64 16.07
C THR A 31 -12.87 0.40 15.42
N THR A 32 -12.76 0.73 14.14
CA THR A 32 -11.50 0.76 13.41
C THR A 32 -11.06 2.21 13.24
N PHE A 33 -9.80 2.46 13.53
CA PHE A 33 -9.17 3.76 13.32
C PHE A 33 -8.35 3.68 12.06
N GLN A 34 -8.54 4.64 11.17
CA GLN A 34 -7.65 4.83 10.03
C GLN A 34 -6.60 5.87 10.43
N PHE A 35 -5.35 5.49 10.32
CA PHE A 35 -4.17 6.29 10.61
C PHE A 35 -3.46 6.71 9.34
N ARG A 36 -2.81 7.85 9.37
CA ARG A 36 -1.88 8.26 8.31
C ARG A 36 -0.44 8.03 8.75
N ASP A 37 0.31 7.27 7.96
CA ASP A 37 1.76 7.34 7.97
C ASP A 37 2.17 8.60 7.20
N GLU A 38 2.48 9.68 7.94
CA GLU A 38 2.76 10.99 7.34
C GLU A 38 3.95 10.94 6.37
N HIS A 39 5.03 10.23 6.73
CA HIS A 39 6.20 10.14 5.86
C HIS A 39 5.88 9.40 4.55
N PHE A 40 5.23 8.24 4.64
CA PHE A 40 4.84 7.49 3.46
C PHE A 40 3.81 8.27 2.61
N TYR A 41 2.87 8.94 3.25
CA TYR A 41 1.88 9.78 2.58
C TYR A 41 2.53 10.94 1.82
N ASP A 42 3.48 11.65 2.44
CA ASP A 42 4.20 12.77 1.82
C ASP A 42 5.02 12.31 0.62
N LEU A 43 5.73 11.18 0.73
CA LEU A 43 6.46 10.59 -0.40
C LEU A 43 5.53 10.26 -1.59
N LEU A 44 4.29 9.83 -1.33
CA LEU A 44 3.29 9.60 -2.38
C LEU A 44 2.80 10.91 -2.99
N GLN A 45 2.56 11.96 -2.19
CA GLN A 45 2.17 13.28 -2.70
C GLN A 45 3.27 13.91 -3.55
N ASP A 46 4.53 13.73 -3.15
CA ASP A 46 5.71 14.20 -3.88
C ASP A 46 6.04 13.36 -5.12
N ARG A 47 5.25 12.31 -5.38
CA ARG A 47 5.46 11.33 -6.46
C ARG A 47 6.84 10.69 -6.43
N SER A 48 7.38 10.46 -5.23
CA SER A 48 8.68 9.82 -5.01
C SER A 48 8.67 8.36 -5.46
N CYS A 49 9.84 7.87 -5.88
CA CYS A 49 10.08 6.46 -6.20
C CYS A 49 10.15 5.58 -4.95
N GLU A 50 10.57 6.17 -3.83
CA GLU A 50 10.93 5.48 -2.59
C GLU A 50 9.82 4.60 -1.98
N PRO A 51 8.52 4.99 -1.99
CA PRO A 51 7.44 4.14 -1.49
C PRO A 51 7.34 2.78 -2.16
N PHE A 52 7.85 2.66 -3.39
CA PHE A 52 7.70 1.46 -4.21
C PHE A 52 8.87 0.50 -4.06
N THR A 53 10.00 0.90 -3.46
CA THR A 53 11.20 0.06 -3.44
C THR A 53 11.22 -0.97 -2.33
N ASN A 54 10.30 -0.90 -1.36
CA ASN A 54 10.27 -1.79 -0.20
C ASN A 54 8.84 -2.16 0.17
N ASN A 55 8.66 -3.37 0.73
CA ASN A 55 7.39 -3.76 1.33
C ASN A 55 6.98 -2.76 2.41
N TYR A 56 5.72 -2.33 2.38
CA TYR A 56 5.20 -1.48 3.42
C TYR A 56 5.09 -2.27 4.73
N THR A 57 5.65 -1.70 5.78
CA THR A 57 5.50 -2.19 7.15
C THR A 57 4.81 -1.12 7.97
N PRO A 58 3.72 -1.44 8.70
CA PRO A 58 3.05 -0.46 9.54
C PRO A 58 4.06 0.24 10.48
N PRO A 59 3.97 1.57 10.63
CA PRO A 59 4.97 2.35 11.38
C PRO A 59 4.97 2.06 12.88
N LEU A 60 3.97 1.33 13.39
CA LEU A 60 3.82 1.03 14.79
C LEU A 60 3.46 -0.45 15.00
N LYS A 61 4.06 -1.07 16.00
CA LYS A 61 3.60 -2.34 16.57
C LYS A 61 2.85 -2.01 17.85
N SER A 62 1.52 -2.05 17.88
CA SER A 62 0.75 -1.79 19.09
C SER A 62 0.39 -3.09 19.83
N ARG A 63 0.48 -3.07 21.17
CA ARG A 63 0.02 -4.17 22.05
C ARG A 63 -1.48 -4.09 22.33
N PHE A 64 -2.10 -2.94 22.06
CA PHE A 64 -3.52 -2.67 22.37
C PHE A 64 -4.43 -2.88 21.17
N VAL A 65 -3.93 -2.62 19.96
CA VAL A 65 -4.70 -2.75 18.72
C VAL A 65 -3.80 -3.38 17.66
N PRO A 66 -4.19 -4.49 17.02
CA PRO A 66 -3.43 -5.04 15.91
C PRO A 66 -3.63 -4.15 14.68
N PHE A 67 -2.54 -3.73 14.05
CA PHE A 67 -2.59 -3.09 12.74
C PHE A 67 -2.93 -4.12 11.67
N ARG A 68 -3.81 -3.76 10.76
CA ARG A 68 -4.19 -4.60 9.62
C ARG A 68 -4.06 -3.79 8.34
N LEU A 69 -3.53 -4.44 7.32
CA LEU A 69 -3.55 -3.93 5.95
C LEU A 69 -4.66 -4.68 5.20
N PRO A 70 -5.94 -4.34 5.42
CA PRO A 70 -7.06 -5.10 4.85
C PRO A 70 -7.04 -5.07 3.33
N TYR A 71 -6.54 -3.98 2.75
CA TYR A 71 -6.39 -3.80 1.31
C TYR A 71 -4.92 -3.56 0.99
N ASN A 72 -4.33 -4.49 0.25
CA ASN A 72 -2.97 -4.39 -0.25
C ASN A 72 -2.92 -4.93 -1.68
N ALA A 73 -1.93 -4.45 -2.42
CA ALA A 73 -1.63 -4.93 -3.76
C ALA A 73 -0.18 -5.36 -3.86
N SER A 74 0.07 -6.37 -4.70
CA SER A 74 1.41 -6.72 -5.15
C SER A 74 1.75 -5.91 -6.39
N LEU A 75 2.85 -5.17 -6.33
CA LEU A 75 3.45 -4.47 -7.45
C LEU A 75 4.79 -5.13 -7.78
N PHE A 76 5.14 -5.17 -9.05
CA PHE A 76 6.36 -5.82 -9.54
C PHE A 76 7.29 -4.77 -10.13
N LEU A 77 8.42 -4.57 -9.48
CA LEU A 77 9.46 -3.64 -9.89
C LEU A 77 10.44 -4.38 -10.80
N CYS A 78 10.41 -4.04 -12.08
CA CYS A 78 11.25 -4.66 -13.07
C CYS A 78 12.28 -3.65 -13.56
N ASN A 79 13.56 -4.03 -13.54
CA ASN A 79 14.59 -3.25 -14.21
C ASN A 79 14.20 -3.08 -15.69
N LYS A 80 14.35 -1.88 -16.26
CA LYS A 80 13.97 -1.60 -17.65
C LYS A 80 14.75 -2.42 -18.68
N THR A 81 15.89 -2.98 -18.29
CA THR A 81 16.66 -3.92 -19.12
C THR A 81 15.98 -5.29 -19.24
N LEU A 82 15.08 -5.64 -18.33
CA LEU A 82 14.26 -6.84 -18.42
C LEU A 82 13.09 -6.58 -19.36
N HIS A 83 13.10 -7.26 -20.50
CA HIS A 83 11.98 -7.24 -21.44
C HIS A 83 10.84 -8.10 -20.89
N VAL A 84 9.96 -7.48 -20.11
CA VAL A 84 8.72 -8.12 -19.65
C VAL A 84 7.75 -8.18 -20.83
N THR A 85 7.69 -9.33 -21.50
CA THR A 85 6.63 -9.64 -22.46
C THR A 85 5.37 -9.94 -21.68
N ASN A 86 4.37 -9.04 -21.77
CA ASN A 86 3.13 -9.26 -21.06
C ASN A 86 1.95 -8.52 -21.67
N ILE A 87 0.82 -9.22 -21.77
CA ILE A 87 -0.36 -8.79 -22.54
C ILE A 87 -1.45 -8.21 -21.62
N ASN A 88 -1.48 -8.60 -20.33
CA ASN A 88 -2.58 -8.29 -19.41
C ASN A 88 -2.15 -7.65 -18.08
N VAL A 89 -1.08 -6.85 -18.05
CA VAL A 89 -0.67 -6.12 -16.84
C VAL A 89 -0.50 -4.64 -17.14
N SER A 90 -0.96 -3.80 -16.22
CA SER A 90 -0.76 -2.36 -16.28
C SER A 90 0.72 -2.06 -16.01
N LYS A 91 1.23 -1.02 -16.67
CA LYS A 91 2.63 -0.61 -16.61
C LYS A 91 2.74 0.87 -16.31
N TYR A 92 3.51 1.19 -15.28
CA TYR A 92 3.97 2.54 -14.97
C TYR A 92 5.47 2.66 -15.25
N ASN A 93 5.87 3.63 -16.07
CA ASN A 93 7.26 3.81 -16.53
C ASN A 93 7.87 5.16 -16.11
N GLY A 94 7.26 5.86 -15.15
CA GLY A 94 7.65 7.20 -14.72
C GLY A 94 8.99 7.28 -13.99
N PHE A 95 9.53 6.15 -13.53
CA PHE A 95 10.82 6.10 -12.83
C PHE A 95 11.98 5.81 -13.76
N ARG A 96 13.20 6.28 -13.45
CA ARG A 96 14.36 6.13 -14.34
C ARG A 96 14.94 4.71 -14.37
N GLY A 97 14.99 4.03 -13.22
CA GLY A 97 15.69 2.74 -13.09
C GLY A 97 14.83 1.50 -13.32
N TYR A 98 13.52 1.58 -13.10
CA TYR A 98 12.61 0.45 -13.16
C TYR A 98 11.24 0.89 -13.69
N ASP A 99 10.50 -0.09 -14.21
CA ASP A 99 9.08 0.03 -14.50
C ASP A 99 8.31 -0.75 -13.43
N ILE A 100 7.11 -0.28 -13.09
CA ILE A 100 6.19 -0.97 -12.18
C ILE A 100 5.13 -1.68 -13.00
N TYR A 101 4.90 -2.94 -12.69
CA TYR A 101 3.82 -3.74 -13.25
C TYR A 101 2.84 -4.17 -12.16
N HIS A 102 1.55 -4.12 -12.45
CA HIS A 102 0.50 -4.54 -11.52
C HIS A 102 -0.75 -5.00 -12.29
N ASN A 103 -1.60 -5.79 -11.64
CA ASN A 103 -2.90 -6.20 -12.18
C ASN A 103 -3.86 -6.59 -11.05
N HIS A 104 -5.17 -6.54 -11.34
CA HIS A 104 -6.25 -6.92 -10.43
C HIS A 104 -6.24 -8.39 -10.03
N ILE A 105 -5.75 -9.26 -10.92
CA ILE A 105 -5.68 -10.71 -10.72
C ILE A 105 -4.32 -11.15 -11.27
N ILE A 106 -3.42 -11.55 -10.38
CA ILE A 106 -2.22 -12.29 -10.77
C ILE A 106 -2.42 -13.67 -10.16
N THR A 107 -3.13 -14.53 -10.88
CA THR A 107 -3.23 -15.94 -10.50
C THR A 107 -1.91 -16.63 -10.85
N ASP A 108 -1.55 -17.68 -10.12
CA ASP A 108 -0.29 -18.43 -10.34
C ASP A 108 -0.17 -19.06 -11.74
N GLU A 109 -1.26 -19.07 -12.50
CA GLU A 109 -1.33 -19.67 -13.84
C GLU A 109 -1.09 -18.68 -14.99
N ASP A 110 -0.99 -17.38 -14.72
CA ASP A 110 -0.75 -16.43 -15.80
C ASP A 110 0.69 -16.56 -16.34
N ALA A 111 0.83 -16.69 -17.66
CA ALA A 111 2.13 -16.59 -18.35
C ALA A 111 2.89 -15.30 -18.00
N SER A 112 2.15 -14.28 -17.53
CA SER A 112 2.64 -13.03 -16.97
C SER A 112 3.57 -13.21 -15.78
N GLN A 113 3.35 -14.23 -14.94
CA GLN A 113 4.23 -14.52 -13.82
C GLN A 113 5.63 -14.92 -14.29
N SER A 114 5.76 -15.63 -15.42
CA SER A 114 7.08 -16.11 -15.85
C SER A 114 8.06 -14.97 -16.13
N SER A 115 7.58 -13.88 -16.74
CA SER A 115 8.37 -12.68 -17.01
C SER A 115 8.49 -11.77 -15.79
N LEU A 116 7.50 -11.77 -14.89
CA LEU A 116 7.54 -11.01 -13.63
C LEU A 116 8.34 -11.67 -12.51
N ARG A 117 8.68 -12.97 -12.62
CA ARG A 117 9.53 -13.69 -11.64
C ARG A 117 10.92 -13.10 -11.47
N ALA A 118 11.43 -12.43 -12.49
CA ALA A 118 12.72 -11.73 -12.44
C ALA A 118 12.62 -10.34 -11.78
N CYS A 119 11.40 -9.87 -11.50
CA CYS A 119 11.13 -8.57 -10.90
C CYS A 119 11.02 -8.69 -9.38
N GLU A 120 11.31 -7.60 -8.70
CA GLU A 120 11.11 -7.52 -7.26
C GLU A 120 9.63 -7.32 -6.95
N LYS A 121 9.07 -8.17 -6.08
CA LYS A 121 7.67 -8.07 -5.65
C LYS A 121 7.59 -7.21 -4.38
N VAL A 122 6.78 -6.17 -4.43
CA VAL A 122 6.54 -5.25 -3.32
C VAL A 122 5.05 -5.21 -2.96
N LEU A 123 4.74 -5.30 -1.68
CA LEU A 123 3.39 -5.28 -1.12
C LEU A 123 3.11 -3.90 -0.50
N LEU A 124 2.13 -3.19 -1.06
CA LEU A 124 1.77 -1.84 -0.61
C LEU A 124 0.29 -1.73 -0.21
N PRO A 125 -0.06 -0.87 0.75
CA PRO A 125 -1.43 -0.47 1.04
C PRO A 125 -2.10 0.22 -0.16
N ILE A 126 -3.36 -0.12 -0.39
CA ILE A 126 -4.19 0.50 -1.44
C ILE A 126 -5.49 1.07 -0.88
N LYS A 127 -5.99 2.13 -1.50
CA LYS A 127 -7.30 2.76 -1.21
C LYS A 127 -8.34 2.54 -2.32
N ASP A 128 -7.92 2.01 -3.46
CA ASP A 128 -8.76 1.88 -4.64
C ASP A 128 -8.34 0.67 -5.49
N GLU A 129 -9.12 0.39 -6.52
CA GLU A 129 -8.88 -0.66 -7.51
C GLU A 129 -7.58 -0.44 -8.31
N LEU A 130 -7.03 -1.53 -8.85
CA LEU A 130 -5.77 -1.58 -9.61
C LEU A 130 -6.01 -1.27 -11.11
N ASP A 131 -7.03 -0.50 -11.42
CA ASP A 131 -7.52 -0.22 -12.77
C ASP A 131 -6.74 0.91 -13.48
N ALA A 132 -6.12 1.80 -12.70
CA ALA A 132 -5.33 2.91 -13.20
C ALA A 132 -3.86 2.51 -13.47
N ASN A 133 -3.29 2.99 -14.57
CA ASN A 133 -1.86 2.81 -14.87
C ASN A 133 -0.92 3.57 -13.91
N ASP A 134 -1.45 4.54 -13.16
CA ASP A 134 -0.67 5.38 -12.26
C ASP A 134 -0.79 4.87 -10.82
N PRO A 135 0.26 4.25 -10.24
CA PRO A 135 0.17 3.66 -8.90
C PRO A 135 -0.07 4.69 -7.79
N PHE A 136 0.22 5.97 -8.03
CA PHE A 136 -0.05 7.02 -7.06
C PHE A 136 -1.55 7.31 -6.87
N THR A 137 -2.43 6.84 -7.77
CA THR A 137 -3.87 7.05 -7.63
C THR A 137 -4.50 6.04 -6.67
N PHE A 138 -3.96 4.83 -6.58
CA PHE A 138 -4.52 3.75 -5.76
C PHE A 138 -3.67 3.38 -4.54
N VAL A 139 -2.35 3.64 -4.50
CA VAL A 139 -1.53 3.44 -3.29
C VAL A 139 -1.82 4.53 -2.26
N THR A 140 -1.78 4.18 -0.97
CA THR A 140 -2.16 5.09 0.12
C THR A 140 -1.27 4.99 1.34
N GLY A 141 -1.03 6.12 2.02
CA GLY A 141 -0.44 6.14 3.37
C GLY A 141 -1.46 6.03 4.51
N ASP A 142 -2.75 5.92 4.18
CA ASP A 142 -3.84 5.83 5.14
C ASP A 142 -4.18 4.34 5.43
N VAL A 143 -3.83 3.84 6.61
CA VAL A 143 -3.86 2.42 7.02
C VAL A 143 -4.68 2.16 8.31
N CYS A 144 -5.12 0.93 8.56
CA CYS A 144 -6.07 0.59 9.64
C CYS A 144 -5.52 -0.32 10.76
#